data_AF-A0A166LJJ4-F1
#
_entry.id   AF-A0A166LJJ4-F1
#
_cell.length_a   1.000
_cell.length_b   1.000
_cell.length_c   1.000
_cell.angle_alpha   90.00
_cell.angle_beta   90.00
_cell.angle_gamma   90.00
#
_symmetry.space_group_name_H-M   'P 1'
#
loop_
_entity.id
_entity.type
_entity.pdbx_description
1 polymer ?
#
loop_
_entity_poly.entity_id
_entity_poly.type
_entity_poly.pdbx_seq_one_letter_code
_entity_poly.pdbx_strand_id
1 'polypeptide(L)'
;MTAIESVKKSISTFVEQIASDSEQETVKMGSIAEALRPAPYGPAVHLPAPYPEKTVFPLSLAASQPNTHIDLVAEIKELSTSGKLRTLLDKHGAVYFQNLGLKSADEFSQFAHAFGWAAHEDIGNPVRRTTHAKNVATANEGPNTQPVYPHNEFGLSPHYPAYVFFYCATAPETGGETPINNSVVLYHRLKERHPAFIKEIEKKVRIIFT
;
A
#
# COMPACT_ATOMS: atom_id res chain seq x y z
N MET A 1 28.98 1.59 -31.35
CA MET A 1 28.26 1.55 -30.07
C MET A 1 27.34 0.34 -30.11
N THR A 2 27.65 -0.73 -29.40
CA THR A 2 26.89 -1.99 -29.45
C THR A 2 25.58 -1.85 -28.66
N ALA A 3 24.55 -2.62 -29.01
CA ALA A 3 23.24 -2.59 -28.34
C ALA A 3 23.35 -2.73 -26.81
N ILE A 4 24.39 -3.42 -26.32
CA ILE A 4 24.68 -3.62 -24.90
C ILE A 4 25.08 -2.31 -24.21
N GLU A 5 25.87 -1.44 -24.85
CA GLU A 5 26.25 -0.13 -24.29
C GLU A 5 25.06 0.82 -24.21
N SER A 6 24.15 0.76 -25.20
CA SER A 6 22.92 1.55 -25.22
C SER A 6 21.97 1.15 -24.09
N VAL A 7 21.83 -0.15 -23.82
CA VAL A 7 21.00 -0.66 -22.72
C VAL A 7 21.60 -0.29 -21.36
N LYS A 8 22.92 -0.45 -21.17
CA LYS A 8 23.58 -0.04 -19.92
C LYS A 8 23.43 1.46 -19.64
N LYS A 9 23.55 2.30 -20.67
CA LYS A 9 23.36 3.75 -20.54
C LYS A 9 21.91 4.09 -20.19
N SER A 10 20.94 3.43 -20.82
CA SER A 10 19.51 3.63 -20.51
C SER A 10 19.13 3.21 -19.09
N ILE A 11 19.74 2.13 -18.58
CA ILE A 11 19.55 1.68 -17.19
C ILE A 11 20.20 2.68 -16.21
N SER A 12 21.42 3.16 -16.48
CA SER A 12 22.09 4.17 -15.65
C SER A 12 21.26 5.45 -15.54
N THR A 13 20.78 5.96 -16.68
CA THR A 13 19.95 7.17 -16.73
C THR A 13 18.62 6.97 -16.00
N PHE A 14 18.02 5.78 -16.08
CA PHE A 14 16.79 5.46 -15.33
C PHE A 14 17.04 5.41 -13.82
N VAL A 15 18.16 4.84 -13.37
CA VAL A 15 18.54 4.79 -11.96
C VAL A 15 18.84 6.19 -11.42
N GLU A 16 19.55 7.02 -12.18
CA GLU A 16 19.83 8.42 -11.84
C GLU A 16 18.54 9.26 -11.77
N GLN A 17 17.59 9.03 -12.68
CA GLN A 17 16.28 9.68 -12.68
C GLN A 17 15.47 9.32 -11.44
N ILE A 18 15.46 8.03 -11.05
CA ILE A 18 14.81 7.57 -9.82
C ILE A 18 15.48 8.20 -8.59
N ALA A 19 16.81 8.25 -8.57
CA ALA A 19 17.54 8.88 -7.46
C ALA A 19 17.20 10.37 -7.34
N SER A 20 17.22 11.11 -8.45
CA SER A 20 16.88 12.53 -8.48
C SER A 20 15.42 12.81 -8.11
N ASP A 21 14.49 11.99 -8.58
CA ASP A 21 13.07 12.13 -8.24
C ASP A 21 12.83 11.79 -6.76
N SER A 22 13.56 10.80 -6.22
CA SER A 22 13.54 10.47 -4.79
C SER A 22 14.15 11.56 -3.91
N GLU A 23 15.20 12.26 -4.38
CA GLU A 23 15.81 13.41 -3.69
C GLU A 23 14.86 14.61 -3.65
N GLN A 24 14.19 14.93 -4.76
CA GLN A 24 13.19 16.01 -4.78
C GLN A 24 11.95 15.68 -3.95
N GLU A 25 11.55 14.41 -3.90
CA GLU A 25 10.44 13.94 -3.07
C GLU A 25 10.81 13.92 -1.58
N THR A 26 12.03 13.54 -1.22
CA THR A 26 12.56 13.66 0.16
C THR A 26 12.74 15.10 0.63
N VAL A 27 13.05 16.05 -0.27
CA VAL A 27 13.11 17.49 0.07
C VAL A 27 11.71 18.08 0.31
N LYS A 28 10.67 17.64 -0.42
CA LYS A 28 9.27 17.98 -0.12
C LYS A 28 8.71 17.21 1.10
N MET A 29 9.39 16.12 1.43
CA MET A 29 9.37 15.27 2.62
C MET A 29 8.92 15.86 3.96
N GLY A 30 9.78 16.71 4.53
CA GLY A 30 9.73 17.22 5.91
C GLY A 30 9.56 16.13 7.00
N SER A 31 10.52 15.98 7.93
CA SER A 31 10.60 15.01 9.06
C SER A 31 10.47 13.52 8.75
N ILE A 32 9.79 13.09 7.67
CA ILE A 32 9.73 11.67 7.28
C ILE A 32 11.16 11.12 7.08
N ALA A 33 12.06 11.96 6.56
CA ALA A 33 13.47 11.62 6.31
C ALA A 33 14.27 11.18 7.56
N GLU A 34 13.87 11.54 8.78
CA GLU A 34 14.65 11.18 9.98
C GLU A 34 14.51 9.70 10.36
N ALA A 35 13.33 9.11 10.18
CA ALA A 35 13.05 7.71 10.56
C ALA A 35 12.69 6.78 9.40
N LEU A 36 11.91 7.26 8.41
CA LEU A 36 11.41 6.45 7.30
C LEU A 36 11.66 7.14 5.95
N ARG A 37 12.47 6.56 5.07
CA ARG A 37 12.74 7.17 3.76
C ARG A 37 12.08 6.37 2.63
N PRO A 38 11.72 7.04 1.51
CA PRO A 38 11.40 6.35 0.28
C PRO A 38 12.45 5.29 -0.07
N ALA A 39 11.98 4.09 -0.41
CA ALA A 39 12.81 2.96 -0.75
C ALA A 39 12.36 2.36 -2.09
N PRO A 40 13.29 1.87 -2.93
CA PRO A 40 12.93 1.17 -4.14
C PRO A 40 12.07 -0.06 -3.84
N TYR A 41 11.01 -0.25 -4.64
CA TYR A 41 10.19 -1.45 -4.62
C TYR A 41 9.88 -1.84 -6.06
N GLY A 42 10.54 -2.90 -6.55
CA GLY A 42 10.47 -3.30 -7.96
C GLY A 42 9.05 -3.50 -8.52
N PRO A 43 8.11 -4.08 -7.76
CA PRO A 43 6.72 -4.23 -8.21
C PRO A 43 5.88 -2.94 -8.24
N ALA A 44 6.41 -1.80 -7.75
CA ALA A 44 5.67 -0.54 -7.80
C ALA A 44 5.42 -0.10 -9.25
N VAL A 45 4.28 0.55 -9.48
CA VAL A 45 3.88 1.10 -10.78
C VAL A 45 3.63 2.60 -10.68
N HIS A 46 3.72 3.31 -11.80
CA HIS A 46 3.27 4.70 -11.86
C HIS A 46 1.76 4.78 -12.06
N LEU A 47 1.12 5.66 -11.28
CA LEU A 47 -0.29 5.97 -11.44
C LEU A 47 -0.47 7.04 -12.54
N PRO A 48 -1.34 6.81 -13.53
CA PRO A 48 -1.71 7.84 -14.50
C PRO A 48 -2.64 8.88 -13.86
N ALA A 49 -3.05 9.89 -14.64
CA ALA A 49 -4.15 10.78 -14.26
C ALA A 49 -5.36 9.98 -13.72
N PRO A 50 -6.06 10.49 -12.69
CA PRO A 50 -6.02 11.85 -12.15
C PRO A 50 -4.92 12.09 -11.09
N TYR A 51 -4.05 11.12 -10.83
CA TYR A 51 -2.96 11.29 -9.88
C TYR A 51 -1.90 12.28 -10.40
N PRO A 52 -1.19 13.00 -9.52
CA PRO A 52 -0.07 13.85 -9.92
C PRO A 52 0.98 13.08 -10.71
N GLU A 53 1.70 13.78 -11.59
CA GLU A 53 2.78 13.16 -12.37
C GLU A 53 3.81 12.48 -11.45
N LYS A 54 4.37 11.36 -11.94
CA LYS A 54 5.37 10.53 -11.24
C LYS A 54 4.89 9.90 -9.92
N THR A 55 3.60 9.94 -9.60
CA THR A 55 3.06 9.22 -8.44
C THR A 55 3.29 7.72 -8.57
N VAL A 56 3.85 7.10 -7.55
CA VAL A 56 4.10 5.65 -7.47
C VAL A 56 3.05 4.93 -6.62
N PHE A 57 2.74 3.68 -6.95
CA PHE A 57 1.83 2.81 -6.20
C PHE A 57 2.38 1.38 -6.08
N PRO A 58 2.51 0.84 -4.85
CA PRO A 58 2.46 1.58 -3.59
C PRO A 58 3.67 2.51 -3.43
N LEU A 59 3.56 3.56 -2.61
CA LEU A 59 4.74 4.23 -2.08
C LEU A 59 5.43 3.28 -1.13
N SER A 60 6.74 3.10 -1.25
CA SER A 60 7.48 2.26 -0.31
C SER A 60 8.40 3.06 0.58
N LEU A 61 8.35 2.75 1.88
CA LEU A 61 9.14 3.40 2.93
C LEU A 61 9.96 2.35 3.67
N ALA A 62 11.23 2.63 3.94
CA ALA A 62 12.10 1.79 4.77
C ALA A 62 12.72 2.62 5.89
N ALA A 63 13.18 1.97 6.96
CA ALA A 63 13.97 2.62 8.00
C ALA A 63 15.16 3.39 7.40
N SER A 64 15.35 4.65 7.82
CA SER A 64 16.40 5.52 7.27
C SER A 64 17.81 4.98 7.49
N GLN A 65 18.05 4.24 8.58
CA GLN A 65 19.34 3.66 8.94
C GLN A 65 19.20 2.17 9.31
N PRO A 66 20.05 1.29 8.78
CA PRO A 66 20.14 -0.09 9.24
C PRO A 66 20.50 -0.14 10.74
N ASN A 67 19.80 -0.96 11.52
CA ASN A 67 20.07 -1.21 12.96
C ASN A 67 19.85 -0.02 13.91
N THR A 68 19.22 1.06 13.49
CA THR A 68 18.74 2.07 14.45
C THR A 68 17.49 1.54 15.14
N HIS A 69 17.50 1.53 16.48
CA HIS A 69 16.29 1.29 17.25
C HIS A 69 15.39 2.53 17.12
N ILE A 70 14.53 2.51 16.12
CA ILE A 70 13.49 3.51 15.93
C ILE A 70 12.34 3.13 16.88
N ASP A 71 11.88 4.06 17.70
CA ASP A 71 10.58 3.92 18.35
C ASP A 71 9.50 4.10 17.27
N LEU A 72 9.24 3.01 16.55
CA LEU A 72 8.35 2.99 15.40
C LEU A 72 6.92 3.41 15.78
N VAL A 73 6.48 3.09 16.99
CA VAL A 73 5.16 3.47 17.49
C VAL A 73 5.09 4.99 17.68
N ALA A 74 6.10 5.59 18.31
CA ALA A 74 6.15 7.04 18.46
C ALA A 74 6.22 7.76 17.10
N GLU A 75 7.04 7.26 16.17
CA GLU A 75 7.19 7.84 14.84
C GLU A 75 5.89 7.80 14.03
N ILE A 76 5.25 6.63 13.95
CA ILE A 76 3.99 6.48 13.21
C ILE A 76 2.88 7.33 13.84
N LYS A 77 2.87 7.44 15.17
CA LYS A 77 1.93 8.30 15.87
C LYS A 77 2.11 9.76 15.46
N GLU A 78 3.35 10.27 15.45
CA GLU A 78 3.64 11.64 15.02
C GLU A 78 3.32 11.88 13.54
N LEU A 79 3.69 10.94 12.67
CA LEU A 79 3.36 11.04 11.24
C LEU A 79 1.85 10.99 10.98
N SER A 80 1.08 10.29 11.83
CA SER A 80 -0.37 10.26 11.75
C SER A 80 -1.00 11.54 12.27
N THR A 81 -0.61 12.01 13.47
CA THR A 81 -1.16 13.23 14.09
C THR A 81 -0.82 14.49 13.30
N SER A 82 0.34 14.54 12.65
CA SER A 82 0.73 15.62 11.75
C SER A 82 -0.01 15.61 10.39
N GLY A 83 -0.80 14.57 10.09
CA GLY A 83 -1.54 14.42 8.83
C GLY A 83 -0.68 13.98 7.64
N LYS A 84 0.61 13.72 7.84
CA LYS A 84 1.54 13.32 6.78
C LYS A 84 1.20 11.94 6.22
N LEU A 85 0.91 10.96 7.08
CA LEU A 85 0.50 9.62 6.62
C LEU A 85 -0.76 9.67 5.76
N ARG A 86 -1.73 10.50 6.15
CA ARG A 86 -2.95 10.71 5.36
C ARG A 86 -2.62 11.30 3.99
N THR A 87 -1.76 12.32 3.94
CA THR A 87 -1.32 12.95 2.70
C THR A 87 -0.62 11.94 1.77
N LEU A 88 0.25 11.08 2.31
CA LEU A 88 0.90 10.02 1.52
C LEU A 88 -0.12 9.03 0.98
N LEU A 89 -1.09 8.60 1.79
CA LEU A 89 -2.14 7.66 1.35
C LEU A 89 -3.08 8.28 0.32
N ASP A 90 -3.48 9.55 0.47
CA ASP A 90 -4.34 10.23 -0.51
C ASP A 90 -3.61 10.38 -1.87
N LYS A 91 -2.29 10.62 -1.84
CA LYS A 91 -1.48 10.74 -3.06
C LYS A 91 -1.22 9.37 -3.70
N HIS A 92 -0.78 8.40 -2.92
CA HIS A 92 -0.23 7.15 -3.46
C HIS A 92 -1.24 6.00 -3.45
N GLY A 93 -2.33 6.07 -2.70
CA GLY A 93 -3.35 5.02 -2.54
C GLY A 93 -2.94 3.88 -1.59
N ALA A 94 -1.66 3.56 -1.50
CA ALA A 94 -1.13 2.58 -0.56
C ALA A 94 0.33 2.90 -0.17
N VAL A 95 0.70 2.51 1.06
CA VAL A 95 2.06 2.61 1.58
C VAL A 95 2.56 1.22 1.99
N TYR A 96 3.73 0.84 1.49
CA TYR A 96 4.42 -0.40 1.84
C TYR A 96 5.64 -0.09 2.73
N PHE A 97 5.54 -0.46 4.01
CA PHE A 97 6.64 -0.33 4.96
C PHE A 97 7.57 -1.56 4.89
N GLN A 98 8.81 -1.34 4.47
CA GLN A 98 9.84 -2.36 4.29
C GLN A 98 10.69 -2.53 5.55
N ASN A 99 10.98 -3.79 5.88
CA ASN A 99 12.05 -4.17 6.81
C ASN A 99 11.99 -3.45 8.16
N LEU A 100 10.79 -3.23 8.69
CA LEU A 100 10.57 -2.57 10.00
C LEU A 100 11.05 -3.40 11.19
N GLY A 101 11.35 -4.69 10.98
CA GLY A 101 11.83 -5.58 12.04
C GLY A 101 10.78 -5.97 13.07
N LEU A 102 9.49 -5.86 12.75
CA LEU A 102 8.38 -6.38 13.57
C LEU A 102 8.50 -7.91 13.67
N LYS A 103 8.45 -8.44 14.89
CA LYS A 103 8.72 -9.86 15.19
C LYS A 103 7.49 -10.66 15.56
N SER A 104 6.36 -10.01 15.83
CA SER A 104 5.16 -10.67 16.35
C SER A 104 3.87 -9.96 15.91
N ALA A 105 2.75 -10.68 16.06
CA ALA A 105 1.42 -10.10 15.87
C ALA A 105 1.13 -8.96 16.86
N ASP A 106 1.66 -9.02 18.09
CA ASP A 106 1.52 -7.96 19.08
C ASP A 106 2.30 -6.70 18.70
N GLU A 107 3.52 -6.83 18.20
CA GLU A 107 4.29 -5.68 17.69
C GLU A 107 3.60 -5.05 16.48
N PHE A 108 3.05 -5.87 15.57
CA PHE A 108 2.23 -5.37 14.47
C PHE A 108 0.93 -4.72 14.94
N SER A 109 0.26 -5.26 15.95
CA SER A 109 -0.93 -4.65 16.57
C SER A 109 -0.60 -3.26 17.11
N GLN A 110 0.50 -3.11 17.85
CA GLN A 110 0.97 -1.82 18.37
C GLN A 110 1.28 -0.83 17.24
N PHE A 111 1.97 -1.30 16.19
CA PHE A 111 2.24 -0.50 14.99
C PHE A 111 0.96 -0.01 14.32
N ALA A 112 -0.02 -0.88 14.07
CA ALA A 112 -1.28 -0.52 13.43
C ALA A 112 -2.10 0.45 14.31
N HIS A 113 -2.12 0.25 15.63
CA HIS A 113 -2.79 1.14 16.56
C HIS A 113 -2.10 2.51 16.71
N ALA A 114 -0.79 2.62 16.41
CA ALA A 114 -0.07 3.89 16.43
C ALA A 114 -0.63 4.92 15.43
N PHE A 115 -1.28 4.47 14.36
CA PHE A 115 -1.98 5.35 13.42
C PHE A 115 -3.14 6.12 14.08
N GLY A 116 -3.66 5.67 15.22
CA GLY A 116 -4.72 6.35 15.96
C GLY A 116 -6.10 6.32 15.29
N TRP A 117 -6.29 5.49 14.26
CA TRP A 117 -7.59 5.32 13.61
C TRP A 117 -8.45 4.32 14.36
N ALA A 118 -9.77 4.49 14.26
CA ALA A 118 -10.73 3.57 14.85
C ALA A 118 -10.62 2.20 14.16
N ALA A 119 -10.48 1.14 14.95
CA ALA A 119 -10.50 -0.22 14.44
C ALA A 119 -11.89 -0.54 13.87
N HIS A 120 -11.93 -1.24 12.74
CA HIS A 120 -13.18 -1.72 12.17
C HIS A 120 -13.78 -2.82 13.05
N GLU A 121 -15.11 -2.82 13.17
CA GLU A 121 -15.85 -3.89 13.83
C GLU A 121 -16.41 -4.83 12.77
N ASP A 122 -16.05 -6.12 12.86
CA ASP A 122 -16.52 -7.14 11.93
C ASP A 122 -18.01 -7.44 12.19
N ILE A 123 -18.89 -6.66 11.55
CA ILE A 123 -20.35 -6.83 11.63
C ILE A 123 -20.84 -7.63 10.42
N GLY A 124 -21.46 -8.78 10.65
CA GLY A 124 -22.12 -9.57 9.60
C GLY A 124 -21.18 -10.37 8.69
N ASN A 125 -19.90 -10.48 9.02
CA ASN A 125 -18.98 -11.37 8.30
C ASN A 125 -19.17 -12.83 8.76
N PRO A 126 -19.57 -13.76 7.87
CA PRO A 126 -19.72 -15.17 8.23
C PRO A 126 -18.38 -15.90 8.36
N VAL A 127 -17.29 -15.31 7.88
CA VAL A 127 -15.95 -15.91 7.89
C VAL A 127 -15.36 -15.78 9.30
N ARG A 128 -15.13 -16.93 9.95
CA ARG A 128 -14.32 -16.96 11.16
C ARG A 128 -12.88 -16.66 10.79
N ARG A 129 -12.21 -15.86 11.61
CA ARG A 129 -10.77 -15.58 11.47
C ARG A 129 -10.09 -15.96 12.78
N THR A 130 -8.91 -16.55 12.66
CA THR A 130 -8.04 -16.87 13.79
C THR A 130 -7.35 -15.58 14.26
N THR A 131 -7.70 -15.15 15.48
CA THR A 131 -7.10 -13.97 16.12
C THR A 131 -5.71 -14.29 16.64
N HIS A 132 -4.73 -13.45 16.31
CA HIS A 132 -3.35 -13.57 16.75
C HIS A 132 -2.92 -12.47 17.73
N ALA A 133 -3.54 -11.30 17.68
CA ALA A 133 -3.36 -10.20 18.64
C ALA A 133 -4.58 -9.26 18.58
N LYS A 134 -4.59 -8.18 19.37
CA LYS A 134 -5.66 -7.19 19.33
C LYS A 134 -5.82 -6.60 17.92
N ASN A 135 -7.00 -6.74 17.33
CA ASN A 135 -7.31 -6.30 15.96
C ASN A 135 -6.38 -6.88 14.87
N VAL A 136 -5.77 -8.05 15.12
CA VAL A 136 -4.94 -8.78 14.16
C VAL A 136 -5.43 -10.21 14.07
N ALA A 137 -5.77 -10.64 12.86
CA ALA A 137 -6.26 -11.99 12.57
C ALA A 137 -5.75 -12.49 11.21
N THR A 138 -5.96 -13.77 10.93
CA THR A 138 -5.66 -14.37 9.62
C THR A 138 -6.43 -13.68 8.49
N ALA A 139 -5.74 -13.38 7.39
CA ALA A 139 -6.34 -12.70 6.23
C ALA A 139 -7.21 -13.64 5.38
N ASN A 140 -6.76 -14.88 5.19
CA ASN A 140 -7.47 -15.93 4.46
C ASN A 140 -7.30 -17.27 5.19
N GLU A 141 -8.39 -18.01 5.37
CA GLU A 141 -8.39 -19.38 5.91
C GLU A 141 -8.79 -20.43 4.86
N GLY A 142 -8.99 -20.00 3.60
CA GLY A 142 -9.23 -20.89 2.47
C GLY A 142 -7.98 -21.67 2.04
N PRO A 143 -8.14 -22.67 1.17
CA PRO A 143 -7.02 -23.46 0.66
C PRO A 143 -5.95 -22.59 0.00
N ASN A 144 -4.68 -22.86 0.30
CA ASN A 144 -3.53 -22.17 -0.31
C ASN A 144 -3.34 -22.44 -1.81
N THR A 145 -4.12 -23.36 -2.38
CA THR A 145 -4.13 -23.70 -3.81
C THR A 145 -5.11 -22.87 -4.64
N GLN A 146 -5.94 -22.03 -4.01
CA GLN A 146 -6.94 -21.23 -4.71
C GLN A 146 -6.60 -19.74 -4.68
N PRO A 147 -6.69 -19.03 -5.81
CA PRO A 147 -6.50 -17.60 -5.82
C PRO A 147 -7.68 -16.90 -5.14
N VAL A 148 -7.39 -15.85 -4.39
CA VAL A 148 -8.38 -14.88 -3.97
C VAL A 148 -8.48 -13.80 -5.04
N TYR A 149 -9.67 -13.64 -5.64
CA TYR A 149 -9.87 -12.65 -6.71
C TYR A 149 -9.90 -11.22 -6.16
N PRO A 150 -9.52 -10.21 -6.97
CA PRO A 150 -9.57 -8.81 -6.54
C PRO A 150 -10.96 -8.39 -6.08
N HIS A 151 -11.03 -7.74 -4.92
CA HIS A 151 -12.25 -7.20 -4.32
C HIS A 151 -11.88 -6.07 -3.34
N ASN A 152 -12.88 -5.28 -2.96
CA ASN A 152 -12.76 -4.38 -1.80
C ASN A 152 -13.15 -5.14 -0.54
N GLU A 153 -12.39 -4.95 0.54
CA GLU A 153 -12.68 -5.53 1.86
C GLU A 153 -14.08 -5.05 2.31
N PHE A 154 -14.96 -5.99 2.66
CA PHE A 154 -16.39 -5.72 2.94
C PHE A 154 -17.16 -5.01 1.80
N GLY A 155 -16.80 -5.22 0.53
CA GLY A 155 -17.38 -4.51 -0.62
C GLY A 155 -18.91 -4.64 -0.84
N LEU A 156 -19.58 -5.56 -0.14
CA LEU A 156 -21.05 -5.71 -0.16
C LEU A 156 -21.72 -5.19 1.14
N SER A 157 -20.95 -4.69 2.09
CA SER A 157 -21.43 -4.18 3.37
C SER A 157 -21.50 -2.65 3.35
N PRO A 158 -22.52 -2.01 3.95
CA PRO A 158 -22.49 -0.57 4.22
C PRO A 158 -21.54 -0.19 5.36
N HIS A 159 -21.08 -1.16 6.15
CA HIS A 159 -20.07 -1.01 7.19
C HIS A 159 -18.78 -1.66 6.70
N TYR A 160 -17.89 -0.86 6.13
CA TYR A 160 -16.61 -1.28 5.55
C TYR A 160 -15.45 -0.49 6.15
N PRO A 161 -14.24 -1.05 6.20
CA PRO A 161 -13.07 -0.34 6.71
C PRO A 161 -12.62 0.76 5.75
N ALA A 162 -12.14 1.88 6.29
CA ALA A 162 -11.48 2.93 5.50
C ALA A 162 -10.06 2.54 5.09
N TYR A 163 -9.40 1.69 5.89
CA TYR A 163 -8.03 1.23 5.67
C TYR A 163 -7.90 -0.23 6.06
N VAL A 164 -7.00 -0.93 5.36
CA VAL A 164 -6.62 -2.31 5.67
C VAL A 164 -5.11 -2.38 5.82
N PHE A 165 -4.64 -3.13 6.81
CA PHE A 165 -3.21 -3.37 7.05
C PHE A 165 -2.90 -4.85 6.80
N PHE A 166 -1.81 -5.11 6.09
CA PHE A 166 -1.28 -6.45 5.89
C PHE A 166 0.09 -6.57 6.54
N TYR A 167 0.33 -7.70 7.21
CA TYR A 167 1.60 -8.03 7.84
C TYR A 167 2.02 -9.45 7.47
N CYS A 168 3.25 -9.56 6.98
CA CYS A 168 3.88 -10.83 6.67
C CYS A 168 4.64 -11.34 7.91
N ALA A 169 3.99 -12.17 8.71
CA ALA A 169 4.64 -12.83 9.85
C ALA A 169 5.70 -13.85 9.40
N THR A 170 5.40 -14.60 8.34
CA THR A 170 6.31 -15.57 7.73
C THR A 170 6.20 -15.46 6.21
N ALA A 171 7.33 -15.25 5.53
CA ALA A 171 7.34 -15.18 4.08
C ALA A 171 7.09 -16.56 3.46
N PRO A 172 6.22 -16.69 2.45
CA PRO A 172 6.03 -17.94 1.72
C PRO A 172 7.29 -18.30 0.93
N GLU A 173 7.53 -19.59 0.69
CA GLU A 173 8.64 -20.05 -0.15
C GLU A 173 8.47 -19.63 -1.61
N THR A 174 7.23 -19.71 -2.11
CA THR A 174 6.83 -19.28 -3.46
C THR A 174 5.38 -18.80 -3.45
N GLY A 175 5.06 -17.85 -4.33
CA GLY A 175 3.71 -17.28 -4.42
C GLY A 175 3.29 -16.58 -3.12
N GLY A 176 1.99 -16.59 -2.82
CA GLY A 176 1.45 -16.04 -1.57
C GLY A 176 1.55 -14.52 -1.45
N GLU A 177 1.90 -13.82 -2.53
CA GLU A 177 1.80 -12.37 -2.57
C GLU A 177 0.36 -11.94 -2.38
N THR A 178 0.17 -10.70 -1.91
CA THR A 178 -1.14 -10.05 -1.87
C THR A 178 -1.16 -8.95 -2.93
N PRO A 179 -1.59 -9.26 -4.18
CA PRO A 179 -1.67 -8.25 -5.23
C PRO A 179 -2.66 -7.16 -4.83
N ILE A 180 -2.25 -5.90 -4.97
CA ILE A 180 -3.11 -4.74 -4.76
C ILE A 180 -3.33 -4.01 -6.08
N ASN A 181 -4.54 -3.48 -6.26
CA ASN A 181 -4.91 -2.72 -7.45
C ASN A 181 -5.48 -1.36 -7.07
N ASN A 182 -5.21 -0.36 -7.90
CA ASN A 182 -5.81 0.95 -7.73
C ASN A 182 -7.20 0.99 -8.41
N SER A 183 -8.25 1.08 -7.60
CA SER A 183 -9.66 1.00 -8.03
C SER A 183 -10.05 2.16 -8.96
N VAL A 184 -9.50 3.37 -8.71
CA VAL A 184 -9.72 4.58 -9.51
C VAL A 184 -9.14 4.42 -10.91
N VAL A 185 -7.89 3.97 -11.02
CA VAL A 185 -7.24 3.71 -12.33
C VAL A 185 -7.98 2.61 -13.08
N LEU A 186 -8.40 1.54 -12.40
CA LEU A 186 -9.19 0.48 -13.01
C LEU A 186 -10.50 1.03 -13.60
N TYR A 187 -11.22 1.86 -12.85
CA TYR A 187 -12.45 2.48 -13.32
C TYR A 187 -12.23 3.37 -14.55
N HIS A 188 -11.20 4.24 -14.53
CA HIS A 188 -10.91 5.10 -15.68
C HIS A 188 -10.59 4.28 -16.93
N ARG A 189 -9.77 3.22 -16.81
CA ARG A 189 -9.46 2.31 -17.91
C ARG A 189 -10.69 1.57 -18.42
N LEU A 190 -11.57 1.10 -17.52
CA LEU A 190 -12.81 0.44 -17.91
C LEU A 190 -13.79 1.40 -18.59
N LYS A 191 -13.88 2.65 -18.11
CA LYS A 191 -14.72 3.69 -18.70
C LYS A 191 -14.24 4.09 -20.09
N GLU A 192 -12.93 4.16 -20.31
CA GLU A 192 -12.35 4.42 -21.61
C GLU A 192 -12.62 3.26 -22.59
N ARG A 193 -12.38 2.02 -22.15
CA ARG A 193 -12.48 0.83 -23.02
C ARG A 193 -13.92 0.37 -23.26
N HIS A 194 -14.80 0.55 -22.28
CA HIS A 194 -16.18 0.05 -22.27
C HIS A 194 -17.17 1.10 -21.72
N PRO A 195 -17.28 2.29 -22.33
CA PRO A 195 -18.06 3.40 -21.79
C PRO A 195 -19.56 3.09 -21.64
N ALA A 196 -20.14 2.35 -22.60
CA ALA A 196 -21.55 1.97 -22.53
C ALA A 196 -21.83 1.03 -21.34
N PHE A 197 -20.92 0.10 -21.05
CA PHE A 197 -21.04 -0.80 -19.91
C PHE A 197 -21.00 -0.02 -18.59
N ILE A 198 -20.00 0.86 -18.43
CA ILE A 198 -19.88 1.68 -17.21
C ILE A 198 -21.11 2.58 -17.01
N LYS A 199 -21.63 3.22 -18.07
CA LYS A 199 -22.85 4.03 -18.00
C LYS A 199 -24.05 3.24 -17.51
N GLU A 200 -24.17 1.96 -17.85
CA GLU A 200 -25.25 1.11 -17.36
C GLU A 200 -25.04 0.68 -15.91
N ILE A 201 -23.80 0.43 -15.48
CA ILE A 201 -23.48 0.12 -14.08
C ILE A 201 -23.77 1.34 -13.18
N GLU A 202 -23.36 2.55 -13.57
CA GLU A 202 -23.57 3.79 -12.81
C GLU A 202 -25.06 4.09 -12.53
N LYS A 203 -25.97 3.63 -13.39
CA LYS A 203 -27.42 3.76 -13.17
C LYS A 203 -27.98 2.77 -12.15
N LYS A 204 -27.31 1.63 -11.96
CA LYS A 204 -27.85 0.45 -11.25
C LYS A 204 -27.14 0.17 -9.94
N VAL A 205 -25.89 0.61 -9.80
CA VAL A 205 -25.02 0.26 -8.68
C VAL A 205 -24.31 1.51 -8.19
N ARG A 206 -24.28 1.70 -6.87
CA ARG A 206 -23.39 2.68 -6.25
C ARG A 206 -22.00 2.06 -6.17
N ILE A 207 -21.09 2.46 -7.06
CA ILE A 207 -19.70 2.01 -7.03
C ILE A 207 -18.95 2.79 -5.94
N ILE A 208 -18.32 2.09 -5.01
CA ILE A 208 -17.42 2.69 -4.01
C ILE A 208 -16.00 2.52 -4.53
N PHE A 209 -15.36 3.64 -4.84
CA PHE A 209 -13.91 3.71 -5.07
C PHE A 209 -13.26 4.13 -3.75
N THR A 210 -12.43 3.25 -3.20
CA THR A 210 -11.52 3.55 -2.09
C THR A 210 -10.09 3.54 -2.62
#